data_AF-A0A5N5WXR0-F1
#
_entry.id   AF-A0A5N5WXR0-F1
#
_cell.length_a   1.000
_cell.length_b   1.000
_cell.length_c   1.000
_cell.angle_alpha   90.00
_cell.angle_beta   90.00
_cell.angle_gamma   90.00
#
_symmetry.space_group_name_H-M   'P 1'
#
loop_
_entity.id
_entity.type
_entity.pdbx_description
1 polymer ?
#
loop_
_entity_poly.entity_id
_entity_poly.type
_entity_poly.pdbx_seq_one_letter_code
_entity_poly.pdbx_strand_id
1 'polypeptide(L)'
;MTPSTPPHFQLTRDERLQILTLRSLNMKYEDIAKHSGVSIRQVQLACKAGHPTPSERSGRPLAMKDEEIDYLIRFITSSRYARYHAILDPHQRATPACFLRSDSMQLFNLFSTTFLTVHANNGQH
;
A
#
# COMPACT_ATOMS: atom_id res chain seq x y z
N MET A 1 2.34 21.41 -34.62
CA MET A 1 3.02 20.11 -34.69
C MET A 1 1.97 19.02 -34.55
N THR A 2 1.84 18.13 -35.53
CA THR A 2 0.99 16.93 -35.41
C THR A 2 1.78 15.81 -34.71
N PRO A 3 1.17 15.00 -33.84
CA PRO A 3 1.89 13.91 -33.19
C PRO A 3 2.35 12.90 -34.26
N SER A 4 3.64 12.61 -34.29
CA SER A 4 4.29 11.70 -35.25
C SER A 4 3.98 10.22 -34.99
N THR A 5 3.34 9.89 -33.87
CA THR A 5 3.05 8.50 -33.53
C THR A 5 1.87 8.00 -34.37
N PRO A 6 2.05 6.99 -35.25
CA PRO A 6 0.94 6.46 -36.03
C PRO A 6 -0.16 5.97 -35.09
N PRO A 7 -1.45 6.22 -35.40
CA PRO A 7 -2.55 5.75 -34.58
C PRO A 7 -2.57 4.21 -34.60
N HIS A 8 -2.10 3.59 -33.52
CA HIS A 8 -2.18 2.14 -33.37
C HIS A 8 -3.63 1.76 -33.06
N PHE A 9 -4.37 1.29 -34.07
CA PHE A 9 -5.75 0.84 -33.92
C PHE A 9 -5.78 -0.49 -33.14
N GLN A 10 -6.07 -0.41 -31.84
CA GLN A 10 -6.35 -1.60 -31.03
C GLN A 10 -7.75 -2.08 -31.34
N LEU A 11 -7.92 -3.39 -31.49
CA LEU A 11 -9.24 -3.98 -31.64
C LEU A 11 -10.10 -3.65 -30.42
N THR A 12 -11.31 -3.17 -30.68
CA THR A 12 -12.34 -2.99 -29.68
C THR A 12 -12.78 -4.34 -29.10
N ARG A 13 -13.48 -4.28 -27.96
CA ARG A 13 -14.05 -5.47 -27.33
C ARG A 13 -14.97 -6.24 -28.30
N ASP A 14 -15.81 -5.53 -29.03
CA ASP A 14 -16.83 -6.13 -29.90
C ASP A 14 -16.21 -6.76 -31.15
N GLU A 15 -15.21 -6.11 -31.75
CA GLU A 15 -14.45 -6.70 -32.86
C GLU A 15 -13.76 -8.01 -32.42
N ARG A 16 -13.16 -8.03 -31.21
CA ARG A 16 -12.56 -9.25 -30.68
C ARG A 16 -13.60 -10.33 -30.42
N LEU A 17 -14.77 -9.97 -29.89
CA LEU A 17 -15.88 -10.91 -29.69
C LEU A 17 -16.34 -11.52 -31.01
N GLN A 18 -16.51 -10.70 -32.05
CA GLN A 18 -16.89 -11.16 -33.38
C GLN A 18 -15.83 -12.11 -33.95
N ILE A 19 -14.55 -11.74 -33.90
CA ILE A 19 -13.43 -12.58 -34.36
C ILE A 19 -13.42 -13.94 -33.64
N LEU A 20 -13.56 -13.95 -32.31
CA LEU A 20 -13.57 -15.18 -31.52
C LEU A 20 -14.79 -16.06 -31.84
N THR A 21 -15.94 -15.43 -32.09
CA THR A 21 -17.17 -16.13 -32.51
C THR A 21 -17.01 -16.76 -33.89
N LEU A 22 -16.46 -16.03 -34.87
CA LEU A 22 -16.19 -16.59 -36.19
C LEU A 22 -15.14 -17.70 -36.12
N ARG A 23 -14.18 -17.57 -35.21
CA ARG A 23 -13.18 -18.60 -34.98
C ARG A 23 -13.78 -19.87 -34.38
N SER A 24 -14.75 -19.78 -33.48
CA SER A 24 -15.44 -20.95 -32.92
C SER A 24 -16.25 -21.72 -33.97
N LEU A 25 -16.67 -21.05 -35.04
CA LEU A 25 -17.28 -21.65 -36.23
C LEU A 25 -16.26 -22.27 -37.20
N ASN A 26 -14.99 -22.43 -36.80
CA ASN A 26 -13.89 -22.97 -37.62
C ASN A 26 -13.55 -22.17 -38.89
N MET A 27 -13.92 -20.89 -38.97
CA MET A 27 -13.51 -20.04 -40.08
C MET A 27 -11.98 -19.85 -40.11
N LYS A 28 -11.42 -19.71 -41.31
CA LYS A 28 -10.00 -19.43 -41.53
C LYS A 28 -9.69 -17.98 -41.21
N TYR A 29 -8.45 -17.70 -40.78
CA TYR A 29 -8.04 -16.34 -40.40
C TYR A 29 -8.16 -15.32 -41.54
N GLU A 30 -7.94 -15.74 -42.80
CA GLU A 30 -8.07 -14.89 -43.97
C GLU A 30 -9.52 -14.44 -44.21
N ASP A 31 -10.47 -15.35 -44.03
CA ASP A 31 -11.89 -15.07 -44.23
C ASP A 31 -12.43 -14.17 -43.12
N ILE A 32 -11.99 -14.41 -41.88
CA ILE A 32 -12.31 -13.54 -40.73
C ILE A 32 -11.75 -12.14 -40.95
N ALA A 33 -10.49 -12.02 -41.40
CA ALA A 33 -9.86 -10.73 -41.67
C ALA A 33 -10.63 -9.94 -42.74
N LYS A 34 -11.06 -10.60 -43.82
CA LYS A 34 -11.89 -9.99 -44.87
C LYS A 34 -13.26 -9.58 -44.36
N HIS A 35 -13.90 -10.41 -43.53
CA HIS A 35 -15.23 -10.14 -43.00
C HIS A 35 -15.25 -8.99 -41.99
N SER A 36 -14.25 -8.92 -41.11
CA SER A 36 -14.16 -7.91 -40.05
C SER A 36 -13.36 -6.66 -40.46
N GLY A 37 -12.74 -6.63 -41.64
CA GLY A 37 -11.95 -5.48 -42.12
C GLY A 37 -10.65 -5.22 -41.35
N VAL A 38 -10.10 -6.25 -40.70
CA VAL A 38 -8.89 -6.16 -39.86
C VAL A 38 -7.74 -6.97 -40.48
N SER A 39 -6.50 -6.72 -40.06
CA SER A 39 -5.36 -7.50 -40.54
C SER A 39 -5.39 -8.94 -40.01
N ILE A 40 -4.86 -9.88 -40.80
CA ILE A 40 -4.70 -11.28 -40.39
C ILE A 40 -3.90 -11.40 -39.07
N ARG A 41 -2.90 -10.52 -38.87
CA ARG A 41 -2.10 -10.48 -37.64
C ARG A 41 -2.96 -10.11 -36.43
N GLN A 42 -3.89 -9.16 -36.56
CA GLN A 42 -4.83 -8.80 -35.50
C GLN A 42 -5.77 -9.96 -35.16
N VAL A 43 -6.26 -10.69 -36.17
CA VAL A 43 -7.07 -11.91 -35.98
C VAL A 43 -6.29 -12.96 -35.18
N GLN A 44 -5.05 -13.24 -35.57
CA GLN A 44 -4.19 -14.18 -34.86
C GLN A 44 -3.95 -13.76 -33.40
N LEU A 45 -3.67 -12.49 -33.15
CA LEU A 45 -3.47 -11.96 -31.80
C LEU A 45 -4.75 -12.08 -30.94
N ALA A 46 -5.92 -11.76 -31.51
CA ALA A 46 -7.19 -11.91 -30.83
C ALA A 46 -7.48 -13.38 -30.48
N CYS A 47 -7.27 -14.30 -31.43
CA CYS A 47 -7.43 -15.73 -31.21
C CYS A 47 -6.45 -16.29 -30.18
N LYS A 48 -5.18 -15.84 -30.20
CA LYS A 48 -4.16 -16.26 -29.23
C LYS A 48 -4.49 -15.77 -27.81
N ALA A 49 -5.03 -14.57 -27.68
CA ALA A 49 -5.46 -14.05 -26.37
C ALA A 49 -6.67 -14.81 -25.82
N GLY A 50 -7.57 -15.31 -26.68
CA GLY A 50 -8.67 -16.20 -26.29
C GLY A 50 -9.82 -15.54 -25.52
N HIS A 51 -9.73 -14.25 -25.20
CA HIS A 51 -10.79 -13.48 -24.54
C HIS A 51 -11.06 -12.15 -25.27
N PRO A 52 -12.31 -11.64 -25.26
CA PRO A 52 -12.68 -10.41 -25.97
C PRO A 52 -12.20 -9.14 -25.26
N THR A 53 -12.01 -9.17 -23.95
CA THR A 53 -11.59 -8.01 -23.17
C THR A 53 -10.14 -7.62 -23.51
N PRO A 54 -9.84 -6.38 -23.96
CA PRO A 54 -8.47 -5.92 -24.10
C PRO A 54 -7.72 -6.00 -22.76
N SER A 55 -6.41 -6.28 -22.80
CA SER A 55 -5.60 -6.23 -21.58
C SER A 55 -5.56 -4.80 -21.06
N GLU A 56 -5.70 -4.63 -19.76
CA GLU A 56 -5.36 -3.38 -19.11
C GLU A 56 -3.88 -3.09 -19.32
N ARG A 57 -3.56 -1.84 -19.63
CA ARG A 57 -2.16 -1.41 -19.70
C ARG A 57 -1.69 -1.22 -18.27
N SER A 58 -0.66 -1.95 -17.86
CA SER A 58 0.07 -1.58 -16.65
C SER A 58 0.60 -0.17 -16.85
N GLY A 59 0.13 0.77 -16.03
CA GLY A 59 0.63 2.13 -16.03
C GLY A 59 2.11 2.18 -15.65
N ARG A 60 2.64 3.40 -15.52
CA ARG A 60 3.97 3.57 -14.91
C ARG A 60 3.92 3.00 -13.48
N PRO A 61 4.85 2.13 -13.08
CA PRO A 61 4.90 1.64 -11.71
C PRO A 61 5.07 2.82 -10.76
N LEU A 62 4.49 2.71 -9.55
CA LEU A 62 4.67 3.72 -8.52
C LEU A 62 6.15 3.79 -8.13
N ALA A 63 6.61 5.00 -7.78
CA ALA A 63 7.99 5.22 -7.36
C ALA A 63 8.31 4.64 -5.98
N MET A 64 7.28 4.32 -5.19
CA MET A 64 7.37 3.83 -3.83
C MET A 64 6.56 2.54 -3.69
N LYS A 65 6.97 1.68 -2.75
CA LYS A 65 6.21 0.47 -2.38
C LYS A 65 5.03 0.84 -1.50
N ASP A 66 4.00 -0.01 -1.46
CA ASP A 66 2.81 0.20 -0.64
C ASP A 66 3.16 0.41 0.85
N GLU A 67 4.14 -0.34 1.37
CA GLU A 67 4.62 -0.19 2.75
C GLU A 67 5.22 1.20 3.05
N GLU A 68 5.90 1.78 2.07
CA GLU A 68 6.52 3.10 2.20
C GLU A 68 5.45 4.20 2.11
N ILE A 69 4.42 3.97 1.30
CA ILE A 69 3.24 4.84 1.19
C ILE A 69 2.48 4.83 2.52
N ASP A 70 2.22 3.66 3.09
CA ASP A 70 1.56 3.52 4.39
C ASP A 70 2.36 4.19 5.51
N TYR A 71 3.69 4.03 5.49
CA TYR A 71 4.58 4.74 6.40
C TYR A 71 4.43 6.27 6.25
N LEU A 72 4.43 6.77 5.00
CA LEU A 72 4.30 8.19 4.73
C LEU A 72 2.94 8.74 5.18
N ILE A 73 1.85 8.02 4.90
CA ILE A 73 0.51 8.36 5.37
C ILE A 73 0.51 8.45 6.90
N ARG A 74 0.95 7.39 7.58
CA ARG A 74 1.03 7.33 9.05
C ARG A 74 1.85 8.47 9.63
N PHE A 75 2.99 8.78 9.01
CA PHE A 75 3.86 9.87 9.42
C PHE A 75 3.15 11.23 9.29
N ILE A 76 2.56 11.51 8.13
CA ILE A 76 1.87 12.79 7.87
C ILE A 76 0.65 12.95 8.79
N THR A 77 -0.12 11.89 9.05
CA THR A 77 -1.31 11.94 9.91
C THR A 77 -1.01 11.93 11.41
N SER A 78 0.24 11.70 11.82
CA SER A 78 0.63 11.69 13.24
C SER A 78 0.52 13.08 13.89
N SER A 79 0.79 13.19 15.20
CA SER A 79 0.76 14.49 15.87
C SER A 79 1.90 15.39 15.36
N ARG A 80 1.73 16.71 15.46
CA ARG A 80 2.78 17.68 15.12
C ARG A 80 4.09 17.41 15.88
N TYR A 81 3.98 17.03 17.16
CA TYR A 81 5.11 16.68 18.00
C TYR A 81 5.86 15.44 17.49
N ALA A 82 5.14 14.38 17.13
CA ALA A 82 5.72 13.16 16.58
C ALA A 82 6.45 13.41 15.26
N ARG A 83 5.88 14.22 14.36
CA ARG A 83 6.56 14.62 13.11
C ARG A 83 7.83 15.43 13.38
N TYR A 84 7.77 16.39 14.30
CA TYR A 84 8.90 17.26 14.62
C TYR A 84 10.08 16.48 15.21
N HIS A 85 9.81 15.59 16.17
CA HIS A 85 10.84 14.75 16.77
C HIS A 85 11.47 13.78 15.77
N ALA A 86 10.66 13.15 14.92
CA ALA A 86 11.18 12.22 13.91
C ALA A 86 12.09 12.88 12.85
N ILE A 87 11.92 14.18 12.60
CA ILE A 87 12.78 14.94 11.68
C ILE A 87 14.10 15.35 12.36
N LEU A 88 14.05 15.71 13.64
CA LEU A 88 15.21 16.23 14.36
C LEU A 88 16.12 15.14 14.96
N ASP A 89 15.57 13.96 15.29
CA ASP A 89 16.32 12.86 15.89
C ASP A 89 16.22 11.56 15.08
N PRO A 90 16.93 11.44 13.94
CA PRO A 90 16.85 10.27 13.06
C PRO A 90 17.42 8.97 13.68
N HIS A 91 18.15 9.06 14.80
CA HIS A 91 18.74 7.91 15.50
C HIS A 91 17.80 7.19 16.47
N GLN A 92 16.59 7.73 16.72
CA GLN A 92 15.56 7.09 17.54
C GLN A 92 14.53 6.36 16.65
N ARG A 93 14.96 5.48 15.74
CA ARG A 93 14.06 4.46 15.15
C ARG A 93 13.79 3.36 16.18
N ALA A 94 13.32 3.73 17.36
CA ALA A 94 12.95 2.81 18.41
C ALA A 94 11.43 2.61 18.36
N THR A 95 11.04 1.44 17.85
CA THR A 95 9.93 0.56 18.24
C THR A 95 8.54 1.15 18.57
N PRO A 96 7.44 0.53 18.09
CA PRO A 96 6.10 0.86 18.55
C PRO A 96 5.89 0.34 19.98
N ALA A 97 6.36 1.09 20.98
CA ALA A 97 5.91 0.92 22.34
C ALA A 97 4.58 1.66 22.48
N CYS A 98 3.52 0.86 22.59
CA CYS A 98 2.20 1.27 23.00
C CYS A 98 2.27 2.30 24.12
N PHE A 99 1.62 3.45 23.90
CA PHE A 99 1.36 4.44 24.94
C PHE A 99 0.31 3.87 25.90
N LEU A 100 0.71 2.94 26.76
CA LEU A 100 -0.06 2.57 27.96
C LEU A 100 0.24 3.62 29.02
N ARG A 101 -0.64 4.62 29.10
CA ARG A 101 -0.68 5.58 30.20
C ARG A 101 -1.25 4.87 31.42
N SER A 102 -0.38 4.29 32.25
CA SER A 102 -0.73 3.70 33.54
C SER A 102 0.21 4.25 34.60
N ASP A 103 -0.16 5.37 35.24
CA ASP A 103 0.37 5.79 36.53
C ASP A 103 -0.81 6.43 37.27
N SER A 104 -1.58 5.66 38.02
CA SER A 104 -1.34 5.28 39.42
C SER A 104 -1.41 6.47 40.38
N MET A 105 -2.62 6.70 40.89
CA MET A 105 -2.89 7.45 42.12
C MET A 105 -2.09 6.80 43.27
N GLN A 106 -1.04 7.46 43.75
CA GLN A 106 -0.41 7.12 45.02
C GLN A 106 -0.68 8.26 46.00
N LEU A 107 -1.61 7.96 46.91
CA LEU A 107 -2.00 8.76 48.04
C LEU A 107 -0.80 8.95 48.98
N PHE A 108 -0.53 10.21 49.29
CA PHE A 108 0.30 10.64 50.41
C PHE A 108 -0.13 9.94 51.70
N ASN A 109 0.79 9.26 52.37
CA ASN A 109 0.71 9.07 53.81
C ASN A 109 2.05 8.69 54.43
N LEU A 110 2.22 9.18 55.67
CA LEU A 110 3.20 8.82 56.70
C LEU A 110 4.47 9.68 56.77
N PHE A 111 4.25 10.90 57.26
CA PHE A 111 5.06 11.47 58.34
C PHE A 111 5.07 10.47 59.52
N SER A 112 6.19 9.79 59.78
CA SER A 112 6.60 9.39 61.13
C SER A 112 7.98 8.73 61.08
N THR A 113 8.71 8.83 62.20
CA THR A 113 9.94 8.11 62.56
C THR A 113 11.29 8.68 62.09
N THR A 114 11.69 9.76 62.75
CA THR A 114 13.10 9.97 63.14
C THR A 114 13.16 10.38 64.60
N PHE A 115 13.16 9.43 65.54
CA PHE A 115 13.67 9.66 66.90
C PHE A 115 13.92 8.31 67.61
N LEU A 116 15.11 7.75 67.43
CA LEU A 116 15.67 6.70 68.29
C LEU A 116 17.08 7.15 68.69
N THR A 117 17.11 8.09 69.63
CA THR A 117 18.31 8.51 70.36
C THR A 117 18.27 7.85 71.73
N VAL A 118 19.14 6.87 71.92
CA VAL A 118 19.96 6.62 73.12
C VAL A 118 19.34 7.08 74.46
N HIS A 119 18.78 6.14 75.22
CA HIS A 119 19.22 5.88 76.61
C HIS A 119 18.54 4.61 77.15
N ALA A 120 19.25 3.48 77.04
CA ALA A 120 19.05 2.33 77.90
C ALA A 120 19.95 2.51 79.13
N ASN A 121 19.39 2.96 80.25
CA ASN A 121 19.90 2.66 81.59
C ASN A 121 18.86 3.08 82.61
N ASN A 122 18.45 2.11 83.44
CA ASN A 122 17.80 2.20 84.74
C ASN A 122 16.59 1.28 84.83
N GLY A 123 16.89 0.01 85.10
CA GLY A 123 16.01 -0.82 85.92
C GLY A 123 16.84 -1.39 87.05
N GLN A 124 16.66 -0.90 88.27
CA GLN A 124 16.68 -1.68 89.51
C GLN A 124 16.06 -0.86 90.64
N HIS A 125 15.38 -1.61 91.51
CA HIS A 125 14.84 -1.25 92.81
C HIS A 125 15.85 -0.63 93.77
#